data_AF-A0A1N6Y4M7-F1
#
_entry.id   AF-A0A1N6Y4M7-F1
#
_cell.length_a   1.000
_cell.length_b   1.000
_cell.length_c   1.000
_cell.angle_alpha   90.00
_cell.angle_beta   90.00
_cell.angle_gamma   90.00
#
_symmetry.space_group_name_H-M   'P 1'
#
loop_
_entity.id
_entity.type
_entity.pdbx_description
1 polymer ?
#
loop_
_entity_poly.entity_id
_entity_poly.type
_entity_poly.pdbx_seq_one_letter_code
_entity_poly.pdbx_strand_id
1 'polypeptide(L)' 'MKNFVRSFYDFNRDSPQERQERNQLYPELAKFHIALREEMSEEEYQEFFRAEKEANKHLMIPNPNPSNQWIRM' A
#
# COMPACT_ATOMS: atom_id res chain seq x y z
N MET A 1 -6.60 -0.47 -21.73
CA MET A 1 -5.35 -0.36 -20.95
C MET A 1 -5.73 -0.40 -19.48
N LYS A 2 -5.24 -1.37 -18.71
CA LYS A 2 -5.39 -1.33 -17.24
C LYS A 2 -4.45 -0.23 -16.75
N ASN A 3 -4.98 0.89 -16.28
CA ASN A 3 -4.20 1.91 -15.60
C ASN A 3 -3.73 1.29 -14.27
N PHE A 4 -2.51 0.73 -14.26
CA PHE A 4 -1.90 0.23 -13.04
C PHE A 4 -1.47 1.46 -12.24
N VAL A 5 -2.35 1.93 -11.37
CA VAL A 5 -2.02 3.04 -10.47
C VAL A 5 -0.95 2.53 -9.51
N ARG A 6 0.22 3.14 -9.52
CA ARG A 6 1.37 2.80 -8.68
C ARG A 6 0.96 2.82 -7.21
N SER A 7 1.29 1.79 -6.43
CA SER A 7 0.87 1.69 -5.02
C SER A 7 1.56 2.76 -4.17
N PHE A 8 0.95 3.15 -3.05
CA PHE A 8 1.52 4.11 -2.11
C PHE A 8 2.95 3.73 -1.65
N TYR A 9 3.20 2.43 -1.46
CA TYR A 9 4.47 1.89 -0.97
C TYR A 9 5.55 1.69 -2.04
N ASP A 10 5.22 2.00 -3.31
CA ASP A 10 6.14 1.88 -4.44
C ASP A 10 6.93 3.16 -4.69
N PHE A 11 6.50 4.30 -4.12
CA PHE A 11 7.19 5.59 -4.26
C PHE A 11 8.45 5.66 -3.41
N ASN A 12 9.51 6.24 -3.98
CA ASN A 12 10.75 6.48 -3.25
C ASN A 12 10.59 7.63 -2.24
N ARG A 13 10.73 7.32 -0.95
CA ARG A 13 10.62 8.29 0.15
C ARG A 13 11.79 9.27 0.18
N ASP A 14 12.94 8.88 -0.35
CA ASP A 14 14.15 9.72 -0.34
C ASP A 14 14.15 10.73 -1.49
N SER A 15 13.31 10.52 -2.51
CA SER A 15 13.10 11.45 -3.61
C SER A 15 12.02 12.49 -3.26
N PRO A 16 12.35 13.79 -3.17
CA PRO A 16 11.37 14.84 -2.92
C PRO A 16 10.26 14.87 -3.98
N GLN A 17 10.60 14.61 -5.24
CA GLN A 17 9.66 14.60 -6.36
C GLN A 17 8.64 13.47 -6.21
N GLU A 18 9.10 12.24 -5.97
CA GLU A 18 8.20 11.10 -5.79
C GLU A 18 7.36 11.21 -4.52
N ARG A 19 7.88 11.84 -3.46
CA ARG A 19 7.07 12.16 -2.28
C ARG A 19 5.93 13.12 -2.62
N GLN A 20 6.20 14.14 -3.43
CA GLN A 20 5.17 15.08 -3.85
C GLN A 20 4.11 14.39 -4.71
N GLU A 21 4.51 13.57 -5.68
CA GLU A 21 3.59 12.78 -6.51
C GLU A 21 2.73 11.84 -5.66
N ARG A 22 3.35 11.11 -4.73
CA ARG A 22 2.64 10.23 -3.78
C ARG A 22 1.60 11.00 -2.97
N ASN A 23 1.97 12.18 -2.44
CA ASN A 23 1.06 12.99 -1.65
C ASN A 23 -0.10 13.56 -2.49
N GLN A 24 0.10 13.80 -3.79
CA GLN A 24 -0.97 14.20 -4.70
C GLN A 24 -1.91 13.04 -5.03
N LEU A 25 -1.35 11.84 -5.26
CA LEU A 25 -2.13 10.65 -5.61
C LEU A 25 -2.86 10.05 -4.41
N TYR A 26 -2.29 10.17 -3.20
CA TYR A 26 -2.77 9.55 -1.98
C TYR A 26 -2.73 10.54 -0.80
N PRO A 27 -3.47 11.66 -0.86
CA PRO A 27 -3.37 12.74 0.12
C PRO A 27 -3.75 12.30 1.54
N GLU A 28 -4.83 11.54 1.69
CA GLU A 28 -5.31 11.10 3.00
C GLU A 28 -4.39 10.04 3.62
N LEU A 29 -3.92 9.08 2.82
CA LEU A 29 -2.97 8.06 3.30
C LEU A 29 -1.61 8.70 3.64
N ALA A 30 -1.16 9.69 2.87
CA ALA A 30 0.04 10.45 3.20
C ALA A 30 -0.09 11.19 4.54
N LYS A 31 -1.22 11.87 4.80
CA LYS A 31 -1.49 12.54 6.08
C LYS A 31 -1.51 11.54 7.24
N PHE A 32 -2.17 10.40 7.05
CA PHE A 32 -2.23 9.34 8.04
C PHE A 32 -0.83 8.85 8.43
N HIS A 33 0.04 8.57 7.46
CA HIS A 33 1.42 8.15 7.74
C HIS A 33 2.27 9.25 8.39
N ILE A 34 1.99 10.53 8.11
CA ILE A 34 2.66 11.65 8.80
C ILE A 34 2.26 11.66 10.28
N ALA A 35 0.95 11.62 10.56
CA ALA A 35 0.44 11.62 11.94
C ALA A 35 0.93 10.40 12.74
N LEU A 36 0.94 9.20 12.12
CA LEU A 36 1.46 7.98 12.73
C LEU A 36 2.92 8.10 13.16
N ARG A 37 3.75 8.74 12.33
CA ARG A 37 5.18 8.95 12.62
C ARG A 37 5.39 9.96 13.75
N GLU A 38 4.45 10.86 13.98
CA GLU A 38 4.50 11.81 15.10
C GLU A 38 4.08 11.16 16.42
N GLU A 39 3.20 10.16 16.38
CA GLU A 39 2.69 9.45 17.57
C GLU A 39 3.61 8.30 18.01
N MET A 40 4.27 7.63 17.08
CA MET A 40 5.09 6.44 17.33
C MET A 40 6.58 6.72 17.26
N SER A 41 7.39 5.87 17.90
CA SER A 41 8.84 5.92 17.67
C SER A 41 9.17 5.58 16.21
N GLU A 42 10.33 6.04 15.73
CA GLU A 42 10.76 5.76 14.36
C GLU A 42 10.87 4.24 14.10
N GLU A 43 11.31 3.48 15.10
CA GLU A 43 11.46 2.02 15.00
C GLU A 43 10.10 1.36 14.80
N GLU A 44 9.11 1.66 15.65
CA GLU A 44 7.77 1.10 15.55
C GLU A 44 7.07 1.51 14.24
N TYR A 45 7.26 2.76 13.79
CA TYR A 45 6.73 3.22 12.51
C TYR A 45 7.32 2.42 11.34
N GLN A 46 8.62 2.10 11.38
CA GLN A 46 9.27 1.32 10.31
C GLN A 46 8.79 -0.13 10.28
N GLU A 47 8.51 -0.73 11.44
CA GLU A 47 7.88 -2.04 11.53
C GLU A 47 6.47 -2.03 10.96
N PHE A 48 5.65 -1.05 11.37
CA PHE A 48 4.30 -0.85 10.83
C PHE A 48 4.31 -0.70 9.31
N PHE A 49 5.14 0.22 8.79
CA PHE A 49 5.24 0.49 7.35
C PHE A 49 5.64 -0.76 6.55
N ARG A 50 6.53 -1.60 7.10
CA ARG A 50 6.95 -2.85 6.47
C ARG A 50 5.82 -3.87 6.43
N ALA A 51 5.13 -4.07 7.55
CA ALA A 51 4.00 -4.99 7.65
C ALA A 51 2.86 -4.59 6.70
N GLU A 52 2.54 -3.30 6.64
CA GLU A 52 1.49 -2.78 5.77
C GLU A 52 1.85 -2.92 4.28
N LYS A 53 3.11 -2.66 3.91
CA LYS A 53 3.61 -2.89 2.55
C LYS A 53 3.51 -4.36 2.14
N GLU A 54 3.80 -5.29 3.03
CA GLU A 54 3.68 -6.73 2.78
C GLU A 54 2.22 -7.15 2.63
N ALA A 55 1.34 -6.69 3.53
CA ALA A 55 -0.09 -6.95 3.44
C ALA A 55 -0.70 -6.43 2.13
N ASN A 56 -0.28 -5.25 1.67
CA ASN A 56 -0.75 -4.67 0.40
C ASN A 56 -0.41 -5.55 -0.82
N LYS A 57 0.77 -6.19 -0.82
CA LYS A 57 1.17 -7.11 -1.90
C LYS A 57 0.26 -8.34 -1.98
N HIS A 58 -0.16 -8.89 -0.84
CA HIS A 58 -1.03 -10.06 -0.79
C HIS A 58 -2.44 -9.78 -1.32
N LEU A 59 -2.95 -8.56 -1.11
CA LEU A 59 -4.25 -8.12 -1.63
C LEU A 59 -4.25 -7.89 -3.15
N MET A 60 -3.07 -7.67 -3.74
CA MET A 60 -2.92 -7.45 -5.19
C MET A 60 -2.75 -8.74 -5.99
N ILE A 61 -2.64 -9.92 -5.35
CA ILE A 61 -2.66 -11.20 -6.06
C ILE A 61 -4.10 -11.43 -6.53
N PRO A 62 -4.40 -11.38 -7.84
CA PRO A 62 -5.72 -11.75 -8.33
C PRO A 62 -5.87 -13.23 -8.02
N ASN A 63 -6.81 -13.61 -7.16
CA ASN A 63 -7.18 -15.00 -6.95
C ASN A 63 -7.43 -15.65 -8.32
N PRO A 64 -6.58 -16.58 -8.80
CA PRO A 64 -6.81 -17.23 -10.07
C PRO A 64 -7.92 -18.27 -9.84
N ASN A 65 -9.16 -17.81 -10.01
CA ASN A 65 -10.35 -18.62 -10.27
C ASN A 65 -10.74 -19.60 -9.14
N PRO A 66 -11.71 -19.26 -8.26
CA PRO A 66 -12.51 -20.32 -7.67
C PRO A 66 -13.39 -20.83 -8.81
N SER A 67 -12.98 -21.94 -9.44
CA SER A 67 -13.91 -22.76 -10.20
C SER A 67 -15.02 -23.20 -9.24
N ASN A 68 -16.05 -22.35 -9.11
CA ASN A 68 -17.33 -22.64 -8.46
C ASN A 68 -18.06 -23.69 -9.29
N GLN A 69 -17.51 -24.90 -9.38
CA GLN A 69 -18.31 -26.07 -9.68
C GLN A 69 -18.90 -26.52 -8.35
N TRP A 70 -20.08 -25.97 -8.04
CA TRP A 70 -20.98 -26.60 -7.09
C TRP A 70 -21.13 -28.06 -7.53
N ILE A 71 -20.76 -28.99 -6.65
CA ILE A 71 -20.97 -30.41 -6.86
C ILE A 71 -22.47 -30.58 -7.07
N ARG A 72 -22.88 -30.82 -8.32
CA ARG A 72 -24.24 -31.27 -8.62
C ARG A 72 -24.28 -32.72 -8.16
N MET A 73 -25.00 -32.98 -7.07
CA MET A 73 -25.44 -34.33 -6.73
C MET A 73 -26.47 -34.81 -7.75
#